data_AF-A0A936GSS8-F1
#
_entry.id   AF-A0A936GSS8-F1
#
_cell.length_a   1.000
_cell.length_b   1.000
_cell.length_c   1.000
_cell.angle_alpha   90.00
_cell.angle_beta   90.00
_cell.angle_gamma   90.00
#
_symmetry.space_group_name_H-M   'P 1'
#
loop_
_entity.id
_entity.type
_entity.pdbx_description
1 polymer ?
#
loop_
_entity_poly.entity_id
_entity_poly.type
_entity_poly.pdbx_seq_one_letter_code
_entity_poly.pdbx_strand_id
1 'polypeptide(L)'
;MPIKSQTTEGITVSVDPKFDGDITDAQDVKFIFTYTITVHNSLSHAVKLLSRKWDIFDSIGKHHMVEGEGVVGMQPEIAPGASFSYSSWCPLDSNLGTMQGSYLMENTVTGGTFEISIPRFELSADWVRN
;
A
#
# COMPACT_ATOMS: atom_id res chain seq x y z
N MET A 1 11.06 3.62 -8.96
CA MET A 1 10.83 4.88 -8.22
C MET A 1 11.60 4.82 -6.90
N PRO A 2 11.88 5.92 -6.17
CA PRO A 2 12.48 5.75 -4.85
C PRO A 2 11.47 5.06 -3.92
N ILE A 3 11.95 4.07 -3.17
CA ILE A 3 11.19 3.42 -2.10
C ILE A 3 10.71 4.50 -1.13
N LYS A 4 9.41 4.55 -0.87
CA LYS A 4 8.82 5.42 0.16
C LYS A 4 8.60 4.61 1.42
N SER A 5 8.98 5.15 2.57
CA SER A 5 8.75 4.48 3.85
C SER A 5 8.24 5.44 4.91
N GLN A 6 7.48 4.91 5.85
CA GLN A 6 7.00 5.62 7.03
C GLN A 6 6.95 4.66 8.23
N THR A 7 7.35 5.15 9.40
CA THR A 7 7.27 4.43 10.67
C THR A 7 6.18 5.06 11.54
N THR A 8 5.27 4.23 12.05
CA THR A 8 4.18 4.62 12.98
C THR A 8 4.10 3.55 14.07
N GLU A 9 4.06 3.93 15.35
CA GLU A 9 3.99 2.97 16.48
C GLU A 9 5.03 1.82 16.40
N GLY A 10 6.26 2.10 15.96
CA GLY A 10 7.30 1.09 15.82
C GLY A 10 7.13 0.09 14.67
N ILE A 11 6.12 0.28 13.81
CA ILE A 11 5.94 -0.48 12.57
C ILE A 11 6.37 0.39 11.39
N THR A 12 7.24 -0.14 10.53
CA THR A 12 7.69 0.55 9.32
C THR A 12 7.03 -0.06 8.09
N VAL A 13 6.33 0.77 7.31
CA VAL A 13 5.74 0.39 6.03
C VAL A 13 6.58 1.00 4.92
N SER A 14 7.15 0.16 4.06
CA SER A 14 7.91 0.54 2.87
C SER A 14 7.16 0.15 1.60
N VAL A 15 7.16 1.02 0.60
CA VAL A 15 6.44 0.85 -0.66
C VAL A 15 7.40 1.03 -1.83
N ASP A 16 7.39 0.08 -2.75
CA ASP A 16 8.08 0.11 -4.04
C ASP A 16 7.06 0.06 -5.19
N PRO A 17 6.64 1.23 -5.73
CA PRO A 17 5.72 1.30 -6.86
C PRO A 17 6.45 1.19 -8.20
N LYS A 18 5.80 0.51 -9.13
CA LYS A 18 6.28 0.27 -10.50
C LYS A 18 5.14 0.46 -11.50
N PHE A 19 5.44 1.10 -12.62
CA PHE A 19 4.56 1.09 -13.78
C PHE A 19 4.72 -0.24 -14.53
N ASP A 20 3.61 -0.93 -14.81
CA ASP A 20 3.60 -2.27 -15.40
C ASP A 20 3.02 -2.31 -16.82
N GLY A 21 2.71 -1.15 -17.39
CA GLY A 21 2.19 -0.99 -18.74
C GLY A 21 0.77 -0.43 -18.75
N ASP A 22 0.18 -0.40 -19.94
CA ASP A 22 -1.19 0.02 -20.17
C ASP A 22 -2.00 -1.11 -20.83
N ILE A 23 -3.29 -1.16 -20.50
CA ILE A 23 -4.27 -2.03 -21.15
C ILE A 23 -5.22 -1.12 -21.91
N THR A 24 -5.32 -1.33 -23.22
CA THR A 24 -6.27 -0.63 -24.08
C THR A 24 -7.40 -1.58 -24.43
N ASP A 25 -8.64 -1.23 -24.09
CA ASP A 25 -9.84 -1.94 -24.53
C ASP A 25 -10.77 -0.97 -25.26
N ALA A 26 -10.98 -1.23 -26.57
CA ALA A 26 -11.84 -0.56 -27.54
C ALA A 26 -11.83 0.98 -27.60
N GLN A 27 -12.04 1.68 -26.47
CA GLN A 27 -12.05 3.14 -26.32
C GLN A 27 -11.41 3.65 -25.01
N ASP A 28 -11.10 2.78 -24.04
CA ASP A 28 -10.52 3.16 -22.74
C ASP A 28 -9.09 2.63 -22.58
N VAL A 29 -8.19 3.50 -22.08
CA VAL A 29 -6.83 3.13 -21.68
C VAL A 29 -6.77 3.08 -20.16
N LYS A 30 -6.27 1.98 -19.61
CA LYS A 30 -5.97 1.83 -18.18
C LYS A 30 -4.46 1.75 -18.00
N PHE A 31 -3.91 2.59 -17.13
CA PHE A 31 -2.52 2.51 -16.71
C PHE A 31 -2.41 1.57 -15.52
N ILE A 32 -1.62 0.51 -15.66
CA ILE A 32 -1.46 -0.52 -14.65
C ILE A 32 -0.21 -0.21 -13.83
N PHE A 33 -0.42 -0.05 -12.53
CA PHE A 33 0.66 0.10 -11.57
C PHE A 33 0.70 -1.11 -10.66
N THR A 34 1.89 -1.65 -10.43
CA THR A 34 2.13 -2.64 -9.39
C THR A 34 2.85 -1.98 -8.23
N TYR A 35 2.68 -2.51 -7.04
CA TYR A 35 3.43 -2.06 -5.88
C TYR A 35 3.76 -3.23 -4.97
N THR A 36 4.96 -3.21 -4.40
CA THR A 36 5.37 -4.14 -3.34
C THR A 36 5.43 -3.38 -2.03
N ILE A 37 4.73 -3.90 -1.02
CA ILE A 37 4.72 -3.34 0.33
C ILE A 37 5.45 -4.30 1.26
N THR A 38 6.32 -3.75 2.09
CA THR A 38 6.98 -4.46 3.19
C THR A 38 6.61 -3.81 4.51
N VAL A 39 6.03 -4.58 5.41
CA VAL A 39 5.67 -4.18 6.77
C VAL A 39 6.66 -4.81 7.73
N HIS A 40 7.47 -3.99 8.39
CA HIS A 40 8.49 -4.41 9.35
C HIS A 40 8.08 -4.07 10.78
N ASN A 41 8.13 -5.06 11.67
CA ASN A 41 7.81 -4.90 13.08
C ASN A 41 9.08 -4.69 13.91
N SER A 42 9.31 -3.47 14.41
CA SER A 42 10.42 -3.16 15.31
C SER A 42 10.03 -3.21 16.80
N LEU A 43 8.80 -3.62 17.12
CA LEU A 43 8.33 -3.79 18.49
C LEU A 43 8.88 -5.08 19.11
N SER A 44 8.83 -5.16 20.43
CA SER A 44 9.24 -6.34 21.20
C SER A 44 8.17 -7.44 21.30
N HIS A 45 7.02 -7.26 20.65
CA HIS A 45 5.90 -8.20 20.65
C HIS A 45 5.35 -8.38 19.23
N ALA A 46 4.65 -9.49 19.00
CA ALA A 46 4.04 -9.78 17.71
C ALA A 46 2.80 -8.90 17.47
N VAL A 47 2.56 -8.59 16.20
CA VAL A 47 1.41 -7.80 15.76
C VAL A 47 0.71 -8.48 14.60
N LYS A 48 -0.60 -8.29 14.48
CA LYS A 48 -1.40 -8.84 13.38
C LYS A 48 -2.04 -7.73 12.57
N LEU A 49 -1.89 -7.78 11.25
CA LEU A 49 -2.61 -6.87 10.34
C LEU A 49 -4.05 -7.37 10.18
N LEU A 50 -5.02 -6.54 10.57
CA LEU A 50 -6.43 -6.89 10.54
C LEU A 50 -7.15 -6.39 9.28
N SER A 51 -6.94 -5.13 8.91
CA SER A 51 -7.61 -4.50 7.78
C SER A 51 -6.77 -3.37 7.18
N ARG A 52 -7.16 -2.92 5.99
CA ARG A 52 -6.51 -1.85 5.25
C ARG A 52 -7.53 -0.80 4.82
N LYS A 53 -7.06 0.44 4.72
CA LYS A 53 -7.76 1.55 4.09
C LYS A 53 -6.82 2.21 3.10
N TRP A 54 -7.31 2.47 1.90
CA TRP A 54 -6.58 3.10 0.81
C TRP A 54 -7.33 4.33 0.33
N ASP A 55 -6.61 5.43 0.25
CA ASP A 55 -6.99 6.66 -0.42
C ASP A 55 -6.18 6.71 -1.73
N ILE A 56 -6.90 6.66 -2.86
CA ILE A 56 -6.35 6.62 -4.20
C ILE A 56 -6.83 7.85 -4.96
N PHE A 57 -5.88 8.64 -5.44
CA PHE A 57 -6.12 9.81 -6.27
C PHE A 57 -5.58 9.57 -7.67
N ASP A 58 -6.43 9.83 -8.67
CA ASP A 58 -6.10 9.82 -10.09
C ASP A 58 -5.98 11.28 -10.58
N SER A 59 -4.94 11.60 -11.37
CA SER A 59 -4.67 12.97 -11.82
C SER A 59 -5.79 13.59 -12.68
N ILE A 60 -6.70 12.80 -13.24
CA ILE A 60 -7.92 13.32 -13.91
C ILE A 60 -9.01 13.77 -12.92
N GLY A 61 -8.69 13.86 -11.62
CA GLY A 61 -9.56 14.37 -10.57
C GLY A 61 -10.46 13.31 -9.93
N LYS A 62 -10.23 12.01 -10.18
CA LYS A 62 -10.97 10.92 -9.52
C LYS A 62 -10.33 10.57 -8.18
N HIS A 63 -11.18 10.27 -7.21
CA HIS A 63 -10.80 9.89 -5.86
C HIS A 63 -11.55 8.63 -5.45
N HIS A 64 -10.82 7.65 -4.93
CA HIS A 64 -11.36 6.36 -4.52
C HIS A 64 -10.89 6.02 -3.12
N MET A 65 -11.83 5.65 -2.25
CA MET A 65 -11.54 5.05 -0.96
C MET A 65 -11.81 3.55 -1.04
N VAL A 66 -10.82 2.73 -0.70
CA VAL A 66 -10.95 1.27 -0.68
C VAL A 66 -10.63 0.77 0.73
N GLU A 67 -11.61 0.12 1.36
CA GLU A 67 -11.43 -0.53 2.65
C GLU A 67 -11.62 -2.05 2.51
N GLY A 68 -10.94 -2.83 3.34
CA GLY A 68 -11.15 -4.27 3.36
C GLY A 68 -10.32 -5.01 4.40
N GLU A 69 -10.74 -6.23 4.71
CA GLU A 69 -10.00 -7.09 5.63
C GLU A 69 -8.69 -7.57 5.03
N GLY A 70 -7.67 -7.62 5.89
CA GLY A 70 -6.33 -8.09 5.57
C GLY A 70 -5.67 -7.37 4.41
N VAL A 71 -4.72 -8.07 3.80
CA VAL A 71 -4.01 -7.71 2.56
C VAL A 71 -3.91 -8.97 1.72
N VAL A 72 -4.22 -8.88 0.43
CA VAL A 72 -4.17 -10.03 -0.53
C VAL A 72 -4.85 -11.31 -0.01
N GLY A 73 -5.93 -11.16 0.76
CA GLY A 73 -6.67 -12.28 1.36
C GLY A 73 -6.07 -12.87 2.64
N MET A 74 -5.06 -12.20 3.23
CA MET A 74 -4.33 -12.65 4.42
C MET A 74 -4.40 -11.61 5.54
N GLN A 75 -4.41 -12.07 6.79
CA GLN A 75 -4.19 -11.25 7.98
C GLN A 75 -2.89 -11.70 8.66
N PRO A 76 -1.72 -11.27 8.16
CA PRO A 76 -0.44 -11.77 8.62
C PRO A 76 -0.17 -11.36 10.07
N GLU A 77 0.36 -12.30 10.84
CA GLU A 77 1.02 -12.02 12.11
C GLU A 77 2.52 -11.83 11.86
N ILE A 78 3.09 -10.75 12.39
CA ILE A 78 4.46 -10.31 12.17
C ILE A 78 5.18 -10.33 13.53
N ALA A 79 6.09 -11.30 13.68
CA ALA A 79 6.90 -11.45 14.88
C ALA A 79 7.83 -10.24 15.14
N PRO A 80 8.32 -10.06 16.38
CA PRO A 80 9.33 -9.05 16.70
C PRO A 80 10.55 -9.13 15.77
N GLY A 81 10.92 -8.01 15.18
CA GLY A 81 12.06 -7.91 14.25
C GLY A 81 11.81 -8.53 12.87
N ALA A 82 10.65 -9.14 12.62
CA ALA A 82 10.32 -9.74 11.34
C ALA A 82 9.67 -8.75 10.38
N SER A 83 9.54 -9.18 9.12
CA SER A 83 8.86 -8.42 8.07
C SER A 83 7.91 -9.31 7.27
N PHE A 84 6.82 -8.72 6.81
CA PHE A 84 5.90 -9.33 5.86
C PHE A 84 5.87 -8.50 4.57
N SER A 85 5.99 -9.15 3.42
CA SER A 85 5.96 -8.49 2.11
C SER A 85 4.87 -9.06 1.22
N TYR A 86 4.22 -8.20 0.46
CA TYR A 86 3.24 -8.59 -0.54
C TYR A 86 3.22 -7.63 -1.72
N SER A 87 2.75 -8.11 -2.87
CA SER A 87 2.59 -7.30 -4.08
C SER A 87 1.12 -7.25 -4.48
N SER A 88 0.70 -6.11 -5.00
CA SER A 88 -0.64 -5.91 -5.56
C SER A 88 -0.58 -4.90 -6.70
N TRP A 89 -1.74 -4.54 -7.26
CA TRP A 89 -1.83 -3.67 -8.41
C TRP A 89 -3.00 -2.69 -8.28
N CYS A 90 -2.86 -1.55 -8.97
CA CYS A 90 -3.85 -0.48 -9.02
C CYS A 90 -3.96 0.02 -10.47
N PRO A 91 -5.12 -0.17 -11.12
CA PRO A 91 -5.39 0.45 -12.42
C PRO A 91 -5.83 1.91 -12.21
N LEU A 92 -5.29 2.83 -13.01
CA LEU A 92 -5.75 4.22 -13.11
C LEU A 92 -6.21 4.55 -14.52
N ASP A 93 -7.04 5.58 -14.67
CA ASP A 93 -7.47 6.13 -15.96
C ASP A 93 -6.44 7.10 -16.55
N SER A 94 -5.49 7.55 -15.73
CA SER A 94 -4.39 8.40 -16.18
C SER A 94 -3.03 7.81 -15.84
N ASN A 95 -2.02 8.39 -16.48
CA ASN A 95 -0.62 8.02 -16.29
C ASN A 95 0.00 8.55 -14.98
N LEU A 96 -0.78 9.25 -14.15
CA LEU A 96 -0.32 9.87 -12.91
C LEU A 96 -1.38 9.78 -11.80
N GLY A 97 -0.96 9.42 -10.60
CA GLY A 97 -1.82 9.40 -9.42
C GLY A 97 -1.01 9.29 -8.15
N THR A 98 -1.71 9.21 -7.02
CA THR A 98 -1.07 8.94 -5.72
C THR A 98 -1.91 7.98 -4.91
N MET A 99 -1.25 7.16 -4.11
CA MET A 99 -1.89 6.32 -3.11
C MET A 99 -1.33 6.62 -1.73
N GLN A 100 -2.18 6.55 -0.71
CA GLN A 100 -1.83 6.60 0.71
C GLN A 100 -2.88 5.81 1.49
N GLY A 101 -2.65 5.57 2.77
CA GLY A 101 -3.62 4.80 3.53
C GLY A 101 -3.18 4.44 4.92
N SER A 102 -3.84 3.44 5.49
CA SER A 102 -3.53 2.92 6.81
C SER A 102 -3.86 1.44 6.95
N TYR A 103 -3.21 0.80 7.93
CA TYR A 103 -3.58 -0.53 8.41
C TYR A 103 -4.11 -0.44 9.84
N LEU A 104 -5.15 -1.23 10.11
CA LEU A 104 -5.51 -1.55 11.48
C LEU A 104 -4.68 -2.76 11.93
N MET A 105 -3.94 -2.59 13.00
CA MET A 105 -3.08 -3.60 13.61
C MET A 105 -3.64 -4.02 14.96
N GLU A 106 -3.32 -5.25 15.37
CA GLU A 106 -3.59 -5.77 16.71
C GLU A 106 -2.28 -6.20 17.35
N ASN A 107 -2.08 -5.81 18.61
CA ASN A 107 -1.05 -6.40 19.45
C ASN A 107 -1.52 -7.78 19.93
N THR A 108 -0.87 -8.85 19.51
CA THR A 108 -1.36 -10.22 19.78
C THR A 108 -1.20 -10.66 21.24
N VAL A 109 -0.44 -9.91 22.04
CA VAL A 109 -0.26 -10.16 23.47
C VAL A 109 -1.37 -9.52 24.29
N THR A 110 -1.78 -8.29 23.93
CA THR A 110 -2.77 -7.53 24.70
C THR A 110 -4.17 -7.53 24.09
N GLY A 111 -4.32 -7.87 22.81
CA GLY A 111 -5.54 -7.73 22.03
C GLY A 111 -5.90 -6.28 21.69
N GLY A 112 -5.06 -5.31 22.08
CA GLY A 112 -5.28 -3.89 21.77
C GLY A 112 -5.06 -3.60 20.28
N THR A 113 -5.90 -2.77 19.69
CA THR A 113 -5.78 -2.36 18.29
C THR A 113 -5.20 -0.95 18.16
N PHE A 114 -4.47 -0.71 17.08
CA PHE A 114 -3.87 0.59 16.75
C PHE A 114 -3.74 0.74 15.24
N GLU A 115 -3.68 1.98 14.77
CA GLU A 115 -3.59 2.31 13.35
C GLU A 115 -2.17 2.72 12.97
N ILE A 116 -1.69 2.24 11.83
CA ILE A 116 -0.39 2.63 11.27
C ILE A 116 -0.56 3.21 9.87
N SER A 117 0.26 4.21 9.54
CA SER A 117 0.18 4.88 8.24
C SER A 117 0.93 4.13 7.15
N ILE A 118 0.38 4.14 5.94
CA ILE A 118 1.07 3.82 4.70
C ILE A 118 1.53 5.15 4.08
N PRO A 119 2.82 5.33 3.77
CA PRO A 119 3.31 6.59 3.23
C PRO A 119 2.60 6.93 1.93
N ARG A 120 2.39 8.21 1.66
CA ARG A 120 1.95 8.66 0.35
C ARG A 120 3.04 8.36 -0.69
N PHE A 121 2.66 7.70 -1.79
CA PHE A 121 3.54 7.44 -2.91
C PHE A 121 2.86 7.78 -4.24
N GLU A 122 3.69 8.08 -5.23
CA GLU A 122 3.26 8.41 -6.58
C GLU A 122 3.15 7.15 -7.44
N LEU A 123 2.10 7.12 -8.26
CA LEU A 123 1.94 6.24 -9.39
C LEU A 123 2.17 7.09 -10.64
N SER A 124 3.21 6.80 -11.41
CA SER A 124 3.60 7.61 -12.58
C SER A 124 4.18 6.70 -13.63
N ALA A 125 3.72 6.82 -14.87
CA ALA A 125 4.36 6.15 -15.99
C ALA A 125 5.79 6.68 -16.18
N ASP A 126 6.70 5.83 -16.65
CA ASP A 126 8.14 6.14 -16.67
C ASP A 126 8.47 7.35 -17.56
N TRP A 127 7.71 7.58 -18.64
CA TRP A 127 7.92 8.70 -19.56
C TRP A 127 7.38 10.04 -19.07
N VAL A 128 6.60 10.07 -17.98
CA VAL A 128 6.08 11.32 -17.39
C VAL A 128 7.16 12.06 -16.60
N ARG A 129 8.26 11.36 -16.25
CA ARG A 129 9.34 11.89 -15.42
C ARG A 129 10.56 12.37 -16.21
N ASN A 130 10.48 12.42 -17.54
CA ASN A 130 11.54 12.88 -18.44
C ASN A 130 11.27 14.27 -19.00
#